data_AF-A0A7X7FPX0-F1
#
_entry.id   AF-A0A7X7FPX0-F1
#
_cell.length_a   1.000
_cell.length_b   1.000
_cell.length_c   1.000
_cell.angle_alpha   90.00
_cell.angle_beta   90.00
_cell.angle_gamma   90.00
#
_symmetry.space_group_name_H-M   'P 1'
#
loop_
_entity.id
_entity.type
_entity.pdbx_description
1 polymer ?
#
loop_
_entity_poly.entity_id
_entity_poly.type
_entity_poly.pdbx_seq_one_letter_code
_entity_poly.pdbx_strand_id
1 'polypeptide(L)'
;NDVLNSFLMSQASVQEMARVKCPDCGITFVEFRNQGLLGCANDYEVFGRALTSVIERAQDGQTRHTGKRPGQTVQIDPVQQERFRLQRELREAIEREDYEQAARIRDQLGELQSQ
;
A
#
# COMPACT_ATOMS: atom_id res chain seq x y z
N ASN A 1 -10.43 -14.40 -2.76
CA ASN A 1 -9.99 -13.56 -3.91
C ASN A 1 -11.00 -13.53 -5.05
N ASP A 2 -11.71 -14.61 -5.39
CA ASP A 2 -12.70 -14.58 -6.50
C ASP A 2 -13.93 -13.67 -6.28
N VAL A 3 -14.39 -13.52 -5.05
CA VAL A 3 -15.58 -12.69 -4.72
C VAL A 3 -15.30 -11.20 -4.96
N LEU A 4 -14.09 -10.73 -4.65
CA LEU A 4 -13.64 -9.37 -4.92
C LEU A 4 -13.53 -9.10 -6.42
N ASN A 5 -13.09 -10.09 -7.21
CA ASN A 5 -13.04 -9.99 -8.67
C ASN A 5 -14.43 -9.91 -9.28
N SER A 6 -15.38 -10.75 -8.85
CA SER A 6 -16.75 -10.71 -9.34
C SER A 6 -17.42 -9.35 -9.06
N PHE A 7 -17.16 -8.77 -7.89
CA PHE A 7 -17.71 -7.47 -7.53
C PHE A 7 -17.10 -6.34 -8.36
N LEU A 8 -15.79 -6.38 -8.63
CA LEU A 8 -15.10 -5.33 -9.40
C LEU A 8 -15.40 -5.41 -10.90
N MET A 9 -15.62 -6.60 -11.47
CA MET A 9 -16.05 -6.76 -12.87
C MET A 9 -17.48 -6.26 -13.13
N SER A 10 -18.25 -5.91 -12.10
CA SER A 10 -19.56 -5.26 -12.23
C SER A 10 -19.48 -3.75 -12.46
N GLN A 11 -18.30 -3.15 -12.32
CA GLN A 11 -18.08 -1.73 -12.63
C GLN A 11 -17.70 -1.57 -14.11
N ALA A 12 -18.50 -0.83 -14.87
CA ALA A 12 -18.35 -0.67 -16.32
C ALA A 12 -16.95 -0.15 -16.74
N SER A 13 -16.33 0.71 -15.92
CA SER A 13 -14.97 1.23 -16.16
C SER A 13 -13.87 0.17 -16.01
N VAL A 14 -14.09 -0.84 -15.16
CA VAL A 14 -13.15 -1.95 -14.95
C VAL A 14 -13.28 -2.99 -16.08
N GLN A 15 -14.48 -3.18 -16.63
CA GLN A 15 -14.71 -4.08 -17.77
C GLN A 15 -14.01 -3.63 -19.06
N GLU A 16 -13.95 -2.32 -19.33
CA GLU A 16 -13.26 -1.79 -20.50
C GLU A 16 -11.75 -1.97 -20.39
N MET A 17 -11.20 -1.74 -19.20
CA MET A 17 -9.78 -1.97 -18.90
C MET A 17 -9.40 -3.45 -18.81
N ALA A 18 -10.33 -4.34 -18.45
CA ALA A 18 -10.08 -5.79 -18.37
C ALA A 18 -9.69 -6.41 -19.73
N ARG A 19 -10.03 -5.75 -20.85
CA ARG A 19 -9.66 -6.17 -22.20
C ARG A 19 -8.33 -5.59 -22.68
N VAL A 20 -7.75 -4.66 -21.95
CA VAL A 20 -6.47 -4.04 -22.30
C VAL A 20 -5.36 -5.04 -22.03
N LYS A 21 -4.55 -5.28 -23.05
CA LYS A 21 -3.42 -6.20 -23.06
C LYS A 21 -2.17 -5.42 -23.45
N CYS A 22 -1.06 -5.67 -22.75
CA CYS A 22 0.22 -5.10 -23.16
C CYS A 22 0.65 -5.67 -24.51
N PRO A 23 1.06 -4.84 -25.49
CA PRO A 23 1.53 -5.32 -26.77
C PRO A 23 2.89 -6.04 -26.69
N ASP A 24 3.71 -5.76 -25.67
CA ASP A 24 5.08 -6.28 -25.59
C ASP A 24 5.15 -7.61 -24.83
N CYS A 25 4.60 -7.67 -23.62
CA CYS A 25 4.65 -8.87 -22.77
C CYS A 25 3.35 -9.69 -22.82
N GLY A 26 2.27 -9.10 -23.31
CA GLY A 26 0.98 -9.78 -23.44
C GLY A 26 0.18 -9.93 -22.15
N ILE A 27 0.61 -9.37 -21.01
CA ILE A 27 -0.19 -9.42 -19.78
C ILE A 27 -1.46 -8.59 -19.95
N THR A 28 -2.56 -9.04 -19.35
CA THR A 28 -3.81 -8.29 -19.25
C THR A 28 -3.89 -7.55 -17.92
N PHE A 29 -4.69 -6.49 -17.88
CA PHE A 29 -4.90 -5.75 -16.62
C PHE A 29 -5.46 -6.64 -15.49
N VAL A 30 -6.29 -7.64 -15.84
CA VAL A 30 -6.86 -8.59 -14.86
C VAL A 30 -5.78 -9.48 -14.25
N GLU A 31 -4.84 -9.97 -15.07
CA GLU A 31 -3.71 -10.78 -14.60
C GLU A 31 -2.81 -9.98 -13.65
N PHE A 32 -2.50 -8.72 -14.00
CA PHE A 32 -1.79 -7.81 -13.09
C PHE A 32 -2.54 -7.63 -11.76
N ARG A 33 -3.86 -7.40 -11.77
CA ARG A 33 -4.63 -7.23 -10.53
C ARG A 33 -4.65 -8.47 -9.64
N ASN A 34 -4.60 -9.65 -10.23
CA ASN A 34 -4.60 -10.92 -9.51
C ASN A 34 -3.24 -11.25 -8.92
N GLN A 35 -2.16 -11.01 -9.68
CA GLN A 35 -0.80 -11.38 -9.30
C GLN A 35 -0.08 -10.27 -8.54
N GLY A 36 -0.53 -9.02 -8.70
CA GLY A 36 0.11 -7.83 -8.16
C GLY A 36 1.42 -7.45 -8.86
N LEU A 37 1.76 -8.11 -9.97
CA LEU A 37 3.03 -7.96 -10.68
C LEU A 37 2.79 -7.54 -12.13
N LEU A 38 3.56 -6.55 -12.58
CA LEU A 38 3.65 -6.15 -13.98
C LEU A 38 4.66 -7.06 -14.69
N GLY A 39 4.43 -7.32 -15.97
CA GLY A 39 5.25 -8.20 -16.80
C GLY A 39 6.44 -7.48 -17.45
N CYS A 40 6.29 -6.22 -17.86
CA CYS A 40 7.37 -5.44 -18.47
C CYS A 40 7.25 -3.93 -18.19
N ALA A 41 8.25 -3.14 -18.62
CA ALA A 41 8.26 -1.69 -18.41
C ALA A 41 7.11 -0.96 -19.13
N ASN A 42 6.72 -1.42 -20.32
CA ASN A 42 5.63 -0.81 -21.10
C ASN A 42 4.25 -0.94 -20.40
N ASP A 43 4.11 -1.88 -19.46
CA ASP A 43 2.87 -2.05 -18.70
C ASP A 43 2.52 -0.81 -17.87
N TYR A 44 3.52 -0.02 -17.45
CA TYR A 44 3.30 1.25 -16.76
C TYR A 44 2.61 2.28 -17.65
N GLU A 45 2.89 2.27 -18.95
CA GLU A 45 2.28 3.17 -19.92
C GLU A 45 0.88 2.66 -20.30
N VAL A 46 0.79 1.37 -20.67
CA VAL A 46 -0.45 0.72 -21.12
C VAL A 46 -1.54 0.77 -20.05
N PHE A 47 -1.19 0.51 -18.78
CA PHE A 47 -2.13 0.50 -17.67
C PHE A 47 -2.11 1.79 -16.84
N GLY A 48 -1.41 2.84 -17.27
CA GLY A 48 -1.10 4.02 -16.45
C GLY A 48 -2.29 4.63 -15.72
N ARG A 49 -3.40 4.89 -16.41
CA ARG A 49 -4.63 5.44 -15.79
C ARG A 49 -5.19 4.57 -14.67
N ALA A 50 -5.12 3.25 -14.86
CA ALA A 50 -5.59 2.29 -13.89
C ALA A 50 -4.64 2.19 -12.70
N LEU A 51 -3.33 2.18 -12.99
CA LEU A 51 -2.25 2.09 -12.03
C LEU A 51 -2.26 3.25 -11.05
N THR A 52 -2.55 4.49 -11.50
CA THR A 52 -2.64 5.66 -10.61
C THR A 52 -3.54 5.38 -9.40
N SER A 53 -4.77 4.93 -9.65
CA SER A 53 -5.73 4.62 -8.56
C SER A 53 -5.32 3.44 -7.68
N VAL A 54 -4.54 2.50 -8.21
CA VAL A 54 -4.05 1.34 -7.46
C VAL A 54 -2.88 1.75 -6.57
N ILE A 55 -1.94 2.50 -7.11
CA ILE A 55 -0.75 3.01 -6.42
C ILE A 55 -1.17 3.97 -5.31
N GLU A 56 -2.08 4.91 -5.59
CA GLU A 56 -2.62 5.83 -4.58
C GLU A 56 -3.24 5.08 -3.39
N ARG A 57 -4.05 4.05 -3.65
CA ARG A 57 -4.62 3.22 -2.58
C ARG A 57 -3.55 2.45 -1.81
N ALA A 58 -2.55 1.89 -2.50
CA ALA A 58 -1.45 1.18 -1.87
C ALA A 58 -0.56 2.09 -1.01
N GLN A 59 -0.56 3.40 -1.29
CA GLN A 59 0.23 4.41 -0.60
C GLN A 59 -0.61 5.23 0.40
N ASP A 60 -1.80 4.77 0.79
CA ASP A 60 -2.72 5.51 1.68
C ASP A 60 -2.96 6.97 1.22
N GLY A 61 -3.10 7.17 -0.09
CA GLY A 61 -3.32 8.47 -0.73
C GLY A 61 -2.08 9.35 -0.88
N GLN A 62 -0.89 8.87 -0.49
CA GLN A 62 0.35 9.63 -0.61
C GLN A 62 0.90 9.55 -2.04
N THR A 63 0.78 10.63 -2.82
CA THR A 63 1.30 10.69 -4.20
C THR A 63 2.72 11.23 -4.31
N ARG A 64 3.31 11.66 -3.18
CA ARG A 64 4.63 12.28 -3.13
C ARG A 64 5.50 11.64 -2.06
N HIS A 65 6.70 11.22 -2.45
CA HIS A 65 7.71 10.80 -1.50
C HIS A 65 8.20 11.99 -0.67
N THR A 66 7.93 11.97 0.63
CA THR A 66 8.35 13.00 1.60
C THR A 66 9.58 12.60 2.42
N GLY A 67 10.14 11.41 2.16
CA GLY A 67 11.22 10.83 2.96
C GLY A 67 12.64 11.07 2.43
N LYS A 68 13.47 10.04 2.60
CA LYS A 68 14.90 10.03 2.29
C LYS A 68 15.20 10.43 0.85
N ARG A 69 16.10 11.40 0.69
CA ARG A 69 16.66 11.85 -0.58
C ARG A 69 18.17 11.63 -0.58
N PRO A 70 18.77 11.13 -1.69
CA PRO A 70 20.21 10.96 -1.77
C PRO A 70 20.94 12.27 -1.44
N GLY A 71 21.90 12.23 -0.51
CA GLY A 71 22.69 13.40 -0.09
C GLY A 71 22.04 14.31 0.96
N GLN A 72 20.79 14.05 1.37
CA GLN A 72 20.11 14.83 2.40
C GLN A 72 20.05 14.02 3.70
N THR A 73 20.61 14.55 4.79
CA THR A 73 20.37 14.04 6.14
C THR A 73 18.91 14.31 6.47
N VAL A 74 18.07 13.28 6.40
CA VAL A 74 16.71 13.37 6.90
C VAL A 74 16.82 13.57 8.40
N GLN A 75 16.39 14.72 8.90
CA GLN A 75 16.01 14.81 10.30
C GLN A 75 14.79 13.93 10.45
N ILE A 76 15.01 12.71 10.95
CA ILE A 76 13.93 11.80 11.28
C ILE A 76 13.16 12.51 12.37
N ASP A 77 11.89 12.80 12.11
CA ASP A 77 11.01 13.32 13.14
C ASP A 77 11.02 12.32 14.32
N PRO A 78 11.52 12.72 15.50
CA PRO A 78 11.65 11.81 16.63
C PRO A 78 10.29 11.26 17.06
N VAL A 79 9.21 12.02 16.87
CA VAL A 79 7.84 11.58 17.14
C VAL A 79 7.46 10.47 16.16
N GLN A 80 7.75 10.67 14.87
CA GLN A 80 7.46 9.67 13.86
C GLN A 80 8.27 8.38 14.05
N GLN A 81 9.54 8.50 14.46
CA GLN A 81 10.40 7.36 14.78
C GLN A 81 9.86 6.56 15.98
N GLU A 82 9.46 7.26 17.04
CA GLU A 82 8.90 6.64 18.24
C GLU A 82 7.58 5.93 17.93
N ARG A 83 6.72 6.57 17.13
CA ARG A 83 5.48 5.96 16.66
C ARG A 83 5.72 4.66 15.92
N PHE A 84 6.71 4.63 15.00
CA PHE A 84 7.05 3.40 14.27
C PHE A 84 7.61 2.31 15.21
N ARG A 85 8.38 2.69 16.22
CA ARG A 85 8.89 1.76 17.24
C ARG A 85 7.74 1.12 18.00
N LEU A 86 6.84 1.91 18.57
CA LEU A 86 5.68 1.45 19.32
C LEU A 86 4.73 0.59 18.48
N GLN A 87 4.51 0.95 17.21
CA GLN A 87 3.71 0.12 16.29
C GLN A 87 4.32 -1.26 16.05
N ARG A 88 5.66 -1.37 16.02
CA ARG A 88 6.33 -2.65 15.89
C ARG A 88 6.21 -3.48 17.18
N GLU A 89 6.48 -2.86 18.32
CA GLU A 89 6.36 -3.50 19.64
C GLU A 89 4.94 -3.98 19.92
N LEU A 90 3.91 -3.23 19.48
CA LEU A 90 2.51 -3.64 19.59
C LEU A 90 2.23 -4.93 18.83
N ARG A 91 2.73 -5.04 17.59
CA ARG A 91 2.56 -6.27 16.79
C ARG A 91 3.27 -7.45 17.45
N GLU A 92 4.50 -7.25 17.92
CA GLU A 92 5.27 -8.27 18.63
C GLU A 92 4.61 -8.69 19.96
N ALA A 93 3.94 -7.79 20.68
CA ALA A 93 3.20 -8.11 21.89
C ALA A 93 1.93 -8.94 21.58
N ILE A 94 1.20 -8.58 20.52
CA ILE A 94 0.01 -9.33 20.07
C ILE A 94 0.41 -10.74 19.60
N GLU A 95 1.48 -10.88 18.81
CA GLU A 95 1.99 -12.17 18.34
C GLU A 95 2.42 -13.09 19.49
N ARG A 96 2.87 -12.51 20.62
CA ARG A 96 3.23 -13.24 21.85
C ARG A 96 2.07 -13.41 22.83
N GLU A 97 0.86 -13.00 22.45
CA GLU A 97 -0.35 -13.03 23.29
C GLU A 97 -0.21 -12.22 24.61
N ASP A 98 0.72 -11.26 24.65
CA ASP A 98 0.91 -10.36 25.79
C ASP A 98 -0.04 -9.16 25.68
N TYR A 99 -1.31 -9.41 26.01
CA TYR A 99 -2.38 -8.43 25.87
C TYR A 99 -2.25 -7.25 26.85
N GLU A 100 -1.63 -7.46 28.01
CA GLU A 100 -1.38 -6.39 28.98
C GLU A 100 -0.36 -5.39 28.42
N GLN A 101 0.74 -5.90 27.88
CA GLN A 101 1.74 -5.04 27.24
C GLN A 101 1.18 -4.38 25.97
N ALA A 102 0.39 -5.10 25.18
CA ALA A 102 -0.28 -4.53 24.01
C ALA A 102 -1.22 -3.37 24.37
N ALA A 103 -1.99 -3.49 25.46
CA ALA A 103 -2.86 -2.42 25.94
C ALA A 103 -2.05 -1.16 26.32
N ARG A 104 -0.95 -1.32 27.06
CA ARG A 104 -0.06 -0.21 27.44
C ARG A 104 0.53 0.50 26.22
N ILE A 105 1.03 -0.25 25.25
CA ILE A 105 1.61 0.31 24.01
C ILE A 105 0.54 1.04 23.18
N ARG A 106 -0.69 0.51 23.14
CA ARG A 106 -1.81 1.17 22.46
C ARG A 106 -2.13 2.52 23.09
N ASP A 107 -2.15 2.59 24.42
CA ASP A 107 -2.44 3.84 25.14
C ASP A 107 -1.30 4.86 24.91
N GLN A 108 -0.02 4.42 24.94
CA GLN A 108 1.13 5.25 24.56
C GLN A 108 1.05 5.77 23.12
N LEU A 109 0.61 4.95 22.17
CA LEU A 109 0.38 5.37 20.79
C LEU A 109 -0.73 6.43 20.69
N GLY A 110 -1.78 6.32 21.52
CA GLY A 110 -2.85 7.30 21.60
C GLY A 110 -2.38 8.65 22.15
N GLU A 111 -1.58 8.63 23.22
CA GLU A 111 -0.96 9.84 23.79
C GLU A 111 -0.08 10.55 22.76
N LEU A 112 0.75 9.79 22.02
CA LEU A 112 1.64 10.30 20.99
C LEU A 112 0.90 10.92 19.79
N GLN A 113 -0.34 10.50 19.52
CA GLN A 113 -1.20 11.06 18.46
C GLN A 113 -1.97 12.31 18.90
N SER A 114 -2.11 12.51 20.21
CA SER A 114 -2.84 13.64 20.80
C SER A 114 -2.00 14.90 21.02
N GLN A 115 -0.68 14.80 20.82
CA GLN A 115 0.28 15.91 20.81
C GLN A 115 0.38 16.54 19.41
#